data_AF-A0A956LMF8-F1
#
_entry.id   AF-A0A956LMF8-F1
#
_cell.length_a   1.000
_cell.length_b   1.000
_cell.length_c   1.000
_cell.angle_alpha   90.00
_cell.angle_beta   90.00
_cell.angle_gamma   90.00
#
_symmetry.space_group_name_H-M   'P 1'
#
loop_
_entity.id
_entity.type
_entity.pdbx_description
1 polymer ?
#
loop_
_entity_poly.entity_id
_entity_poly.type
_entity_poly.pdbx_seq_one_letter_code
_entity_poly.pdbx_strand_id
1 'polypeptide(L)'
;MFGAYAIEPPEIPEYGPAPAPTLEELPGSAGVGTGGLSDASDDEELPGAASDGADEEPAVDGLGLGVYVPLEDTTPLRGFYDALRKLDRGEDEDGKVRVLIYGGSHTEADVYTTYLRSYLQHRFGDGGLGFVSLVRTNRWYGQFALAVESSKGWMTEHAQRSKARDDGYYGLLGASVYTTKVHEYGRVTPRERAPTTDGKTTYELLFLRQPRGGSFSVTVGEQRVGTVDTRGKKYEAGYFSVTRDKGPELVEVRPKWKSSSKSKSSAKSSAKSSKRARSTGEIRLFGMVVENENDGVVVDTLGISGTRAANHLKWDEPMWTDQVKRRDPALYILAYGVNEASDTDVPISHYRETLKATLERFKRAAPEASCLLIGPSDYHRKSADGEFRPVPRTQQIRDTQREVAAELGCGFWDTIAFMGGVGAMDVWANAEPQLGKADHIHMTKRGYLRIGMGLTDAIMDGYDHGEFADEGDAPAGDSTDAKVDANVDAGDGANADDEASASAASADERP
;
A
#
# COMPACT_ATOMS: atom_id res chain seq x y z
N MET A 1 -46.52 -32.06 -44.84
CA MET A 1 -46.92 -30.65 -44.90
C MET A 1 -46.60 -30.03 -43.54
N PHE A 2 -45.40 -29.45 -43.41
CA PHE A 2 -45.05 -28.62 -42.26
C PHE A 2 -45.23 -27.16 -42.72
N GLY A 3 -46.18 -26.46 -42.10
CA GLY A 3 -46.38 -25.03 -42.27
C GLY A 3 -45.54 -24.29 -41.23
N ALA A 4 -44.68 -23.40 -41.72
CA ALA A 4 -43.85 -22.51 -40.92
C ALA A 4 -44.70 -21.49 -40.17
N TYR A 5 -44.40 -21.28 -38.89
CA TYR A 5 -44.69 -20.04 -38.18
C TYR A 5 -43.34 -19.48 -37.71
N ALA A 6 -42.89 -18.43 -38.38
CA ALA A 6 -41.76 -17.62 -37.95
C ALA A 6 -42.24 -16.75 -36.78
N ILE A 7 -41.57 -16.87 -35.64
CA ILE A 7 -41.61 -15.89 -34.56
C ILE A 7 -40.26 -15.20 -34.62
N GLU A 8 -40.25 -13.92 -34.99
CA GLU A 8 -39.04 -13.10 -34.99
C GLU A 8 -38.52 -12.97 -33.54
N PRO A 9 -37.21 -13.09 -33.31
CA PRO A 9 -36.64 -12.84 -31.99
C PRO A 9 -36.78 -11.35 -31.64
N PRO A 10 -37.02 -11.01 -30.36
CA PRO A 10 -37.07 -9.62 -29.94
C PRO A 10 -35.71 -8.94 -30.17
N GLU A 11 -35.74 -7.70 -30.64
CA GLU A 11 -34.55 -6.85 -30.74
C GLU A 11 -33.91 -6.72 -29.36
N ILE A 12 -32.66 -7.17 -29.26
CA ILE A 12 -31.79 -6.95 -28.11
C ILE A 12 -31.21 -5.54 -28.29
N PRO A 13 -31.40 -4.60 -27.36
CA PRO A 13 -30.67 -3.34 -27.43
C PRO A 13 -29.18 -3.65 -27.26
N GLU A 14 -28.35 -3.24 -28.23
CA GLU A 14 -26.90 -3.19 -28.06
C GLU A 14 -26.58 -2.19 -26.94
N TYR A 15 -26.42 -2.70 -25.72
CA TYR A 15 -25.73 -1.96 -24.68
C TYR A 15 -24.23 -2.12 -24.95
N GLY A 16 -23.66 -1.12 -25.63
CA GLY A 16 -22.21 -0.91 -25.62
C GLY A 16 -21.70 -0.76 -24.17
N PRO A 17 -20.40 -0.97 -23.92
CA PRO A 17 -19.82 -0.76 -22.60
C PRO A 17 -20.21 0.64 -22.12
N ALA A 18 -20.67 0.74 -20.87
CA ALA A 18 -20.97 2.03 -20.25
C ALA A 18 -19.74 2.94 -20.41
N PRO A 19 -19.91 4.22 -20.78
CA PRO A 19 -18.77 5.12 -20.91
C PRO A 19 -18.04 5.21 -19.58
N ALA A 20 -16.71 5.10 -19.64
CA ALA A 20 -15.84 5.29 -18.49
C ALA A 20 -16.06 6.69 -17.89
N PRO A 21 -15.96 6.85 -16.56
CA PRO A 21 -15.83 8.17 -15.97
C PRO A 21 -14.59 8.85 -16.55
N THR A 22 -14.76 10.06 -17.08
CA THR A 22 -13.66 10.86 -17.61
C THR A 22 -12.76 11.33 -16.47
N LEU A 23 -11.49 11.61 -16.76
CA LEU A 23 -10.48 12.08 -15.79
C LEU A 23 -10.95 13.23 -14.87
N GLU A 24 -11.97 13.99 -15.28
CA GLU A 24 -12.62 15.06 -14.49
C GLU A 24 -13.37 14.58 -13.23
N GLU A 25 -13.68 13.29 -13.10
CA GLU A 25 -14.36 12.74 -11.90
C GLU A 25 -13.38 12.37 -10.76
N LEU A 26 -12.07 12.54 -10.96
CA LEU A 26 -11.08 12.55 -9.91
C LEU A 26 -10.92 13.98 -9.36
N PRO A 27 -11.05 14.23 -8.04
CA PRO A 27 -10.90 15.58 -7.50
C PRO A 27 -9.46 16.07 -7.72
N GLY A 28 -9.29 16.97 -8.69
CA GLY A 28 -8.01 17.58 -9.03
C GLY A 28 -7.66 17.64 -10.52
N SER A 29 -8.49 17.11 -11.42
CA SER A 29 -8.30 17.31 -12.87
C SER A 29 -9.33 18.28 -13.42
N ALA A 30 -8.97 19.56 -13.47
CA ALA A 30 -9.62 20.55 -14.30
C ALA A 30 -8.58 21.61 -14.67
N GLY A 31 -8.33 21.73 -15.96
CA GLY A 31 -7.52 22.78 -16.54
C GLY A 31 -8.14 24.16 -16.34
N VAL A 32 -7.27 25.16 -16.40
CA VAL A 32 -7.51 26.60 -16.31
C VAL A 32 -8.78 27.05 -17.06
N GLY A 33 -9.75 27.59 -16.31
CA GLY A 33 -10.96 28.21 -16.85
C GLY A 33 -11.55 29.20 -15.85
N THR A 34 -11.45 30.49 -16.16
CA THR A 34 -12.00 31.59 -15.37
C THR A 34 -13.54 31.53 -15.36
N GLY A 35 -14.15 31.38 -14.18
CA GLY A 35 -15.60 31.51 -14.02
C GLY A 35 -16.04 31.12 -12.62
N GLY A 36 -16.30 32.11 -11.77
CA GLY A 36 -16.76 31.90 -10.40
C GLY A 36 -18.18 31.34 -10.31
N LEU A 37 -18.49 30.75 -9.16
CA LEU A 37 -19.79 30.56 -8.50
C LEU A 37 -19.48 29.84 -7.17
N SER A 38 -19.50 30.53 -6.04
CA SER A 38 -20.62 30.61 -5.08
C SER A 38 -20.94 29.30 -4.34
N ASP A 39 -20.44 29.24 -3.10
CA ASP A 39 -21.18 28.91 -1.86
C ASP A 39 -21.96 27.59 -1.77
N ALA A 40 -21.43 26.66 -0.97
CA ALA A 40 -22.20 25.90 0.02
C ALA A 40 -21.25 25.26 1.04
N SER A 41 -21.20 25.91 2.20
CA SER A 41 -20.60 25.56 3.48
C SER A 41 -20.86 24.13 3.99
N ASP A 42 -19.87 23.56 4.66
CA ASP A 42 -20.08 22.92 5.98
C ASP A 42 -18.75 23.01 6.76
N ASP A 43 -18.60 24.15 7.43
CA ASP A 43 -17.58 24.44 8.44
C ASP A 43 -17.92 23.75 9.77
N GLU A 44 -16.93 23.07 10.36
CA GLU A 44 -16.78 23.09 11.82
C GLU A 44 -15.49 23.87 12.14
N GLU A 45 -15.65 25.17 12.37
CA GLU A 45 -14.69 26.08 12.98
C GLU A 45 -14.39 25.69 14.44
N LEU A 46 -13.14 25.92 14.89
CA LEU A 46 -12.81 26.42 16.24
C LEU A 46 -11.45 27.16 16.22
N PRO A 47 -11.17 28.10 17.15
CA PRO A 47 -10.97 29.50 16.79
C PRO A 47 -9.57 30.06 17.07
N GLY A 48 -9.26 31.18 16.39
CA GLY A 48 -8.58 32.34 16.98
C GLY A 48 -7.05 32.40 16.86
N ALA A 49 -6.57 33.23 15.93
CA ALA A 49 -5.56 34.24 16.22
C ALA A 49 -5.65 35.35 15.15
N ALA A 50 -5.88 36.57 15.60
CA ALA A 50 -5.86 37.76 14.77
C ALA A 50 -4.46 37.97 14.16
N SER A 51 -4.48 38.48 12.93
CA SER A 51 -3.34 38.95 12.15
C SER A 51 -2.55 40.04 12.86
N ASP A 52 -1.23 40.02 12.69
CA ASP A 52 -0.48 41.26 12.42
C ASP A 52 0.61 40.95 11.38
N GLY A 53 0.70 41.82 10.39
CA GLY A 53 1.34 41.59 9.11
C GLY A 53 2.85 41.34 9.16
N ALA A 54 3.28 40.39 8.34
CA ALA A 54 4.58 40.36 7.72
C ALA A 54 4.34 40.05 6.24
N ASP A 55 5.12 40.67 5.37
CA ASP A 55 5.07 40.50 3.92
C ASP A 55 5.08 39.00 3.55
N GLU A 56 3.93 38.45 3.15
CA GLU A 56 3.83 37.07 2.69
C GLU A 56 4.43 36.99 1.29
N GLU A 57 5.55 36.26 1.16
CA GLU A 57 6.01 35.82 -0.15
C GLU A 57 4.87 35.06 -0.85
N PRO A 58 4.70 35.24 -2.17
CA PRO A 58 3.60 34.59 -2.89
C PRO A 58 3.65 33.08 -2.64
N ALA A 59 2.51 32.51 -2.23
CA ALA A 59 2.38 31.08 -2.00
C ALA A 59 2.90 30.30 -3.22
N VAL A 60 3.82 29.37 -2.98
CA VAL A 60 4.36 28.51 -4.04
C VAL A 60 3.21 27.64 -4.55
N ASP A 61 2.99 27.64 -5.87
CA ASP A 61 1.98 26.79 -6.51
C ASP A 61 2.21 25.32 -6.12
N GLY A 62 1.26 24.77 -5.37
CA GLY A 62 1.34 23.42 -4.82
C GLY A 62 1.25 22.32 -5.88
N LEU A 63 0.88 22.63 -7.14
CA LEU A 63 0.75 21.64 -8.20
C LEU A 63 2.10 21.10 -8.71
N GLY A 64 3.20 21.83 -8.51
CA GLY A 64 4.53 21.50 -9.02
C GLY A 64 5.48 20.78 -8.05
N LEU A 65 5.03 20.40 -6.84
CA LEU A 65 5.94 20.07 -5.73
C LEU A 65 6.38 18.60 -5.65
N GLY A 66 6.10 17.80 -6.69
CA GLY A 66 6.71 16.48 -6.90
C GLY A 66 7.41 16.45 -8.24
N VAL A 67 8.71 16.19 -8.27
CA VAL A 67 9.44 15.95 -9.53
C VAL A 67 9.43 14.45 -9.83
N TYR A 68 9.32 14.07 -11.10
CA TYR A 68 9.49 12.67 -11.46
C TYR A 68 10.89 12.19 -11.04
N VAL A 69 10.94 11.13 -10.25
CA VAL A 69 12.17 10.47 -9.80
C VAL A 69 12.03 8.99 -10.13
N PRO A 70 12.82 8.46 -11.08
CA PRO A 70 12.78 7.04 -11.40
C PRO A 70 13.39 6.21 -10.26
N LEU A 71 13.21 4.89 -10.32
CA LEU A 71 14.06 3.99 -9.55
C LEU A 71 15.50 4.12 -10.03
N GLU A 72 16.46 4.07 -9.11
CA GLU A 72 17.88 4.16 -9.48
C GLU A 72 18.36 2.98 -10.34
N ASP A 73 17.76 1.81 -10.11
CA ASP A 73 17.96 0.58 -10.88
C ASP A 73 16.65 -0.22 -10.82
N THR A 74 16.14 -0.60 -12.00
CA THR A 74 14.92 -1.39 -12.16
C THR A 74 15.19 -2.89 -12.23
N THR A 75 16.44 -3.32 -12.40
CA THR A 75 16.85 -4.73 -12.44
C THR A 75 16.39 -5.54 -11.22
N PRO A 76 16.46 -5.00 -9.98
CA PRO A 76 15.92 -5.69 -8.79
C PRO A 76 14.43 -6.04 -8.86
N LEU A 77 13.65 -5.34 -9.70
CA LEU A 77 12.22 -5.55 -9.86
C LEU A 77 11.87 -6.50 -11.02
N ARG A 78 12.86 -7.06 -11.72
CA ARG A 78 12.61 -7.95 -12.87
C ARG A 78 11.66 -9.11 -12.55
N GLY A 79 11.85 -9.79 -11.41
CA GLY A 79 10.98 -10.89 -11.00
C GLY A 79 9.52 -10.48 -10.82
N PHE A 80 9.29 -9.28 -10.26
CA PHE A 80 7.96 -8.68 -10.16
C PHE A 80 7.36 -8.36 -11.53
N TYR A 81 8.15 -7.79 -12.45
CA TYR A 81 7.67 -7.50 -13.81
C TYR A 81 7.32 -8.77 -14.58
N ASP A 82 8.14 -9.81 -14.47
CA ASP A 82 7.87 -11.11 -15.09
C ASP A 82 6.59 -11.75 -14.52
N ALA A 83 6.33 -11.59 -13.20
CA ALA A 83 5.08 -12.04 -12.58
C ALA A 83 3.86 -11.28 -13.13
N LEU A 84 3.95 -9.95 -13.29
CA LEU A 84 2.89 -9.15 -13.91
C LEU A 84 2.60 -9.55 -15.36
N ARG A 85 3.64 -9.86 -16.16
CA ARG A 85 3.45 -10.34 -17.55
C ARG A 85 2.78 -11.70 -17.60
N LYS A 86 3.17 -12.61 -16.71
CA LYS A 86 2.50 -13.92 -16.60
C LYS A 86 1.04 -13.75 -16.22
N LEU A 87 0.73 -12.87 -15.28
CA LEU A 87 -0.64 -12.57 -14.89
C LEU A 87 -1.46 -12.05 -16.07
N ASP A 88 -0.94 -11.07 -16.81
CA ASP A 88 -1.63 -10.46 -17.96
C ASP A 88 -1.89 -11.46 -19.10
N ARG A 89 -1.00 -12.46 -19.25
CA ARG A 89 -1.15 -13.57 -20.21
C ARG A 89 -2.04 -14.71 -19.70
N GLY A 90 -2.50 -14.68 -18.46
CA GLY A 90 -3.21 -15.79 -17.82
C GLY A 90 -2.32 -17.03 -17.61
N GLU A 91 -1.01 -16.83 -17.46
CA GLU A 91 0.01 -17.87 -17.26
C GLU A 91 0.47 -17.97 -15.80
N ASP A 92 -0.04 -17.11 -14.91
CA ASP A 92 0.24 -17.17 -13.49
C ASP A 92 -0.47 -18.38 -12.83
N GLU A 93 0.22 -19.10 -11.95
CA GLU A 93 -0.25 -20.41 -11.46
C GLU A 93 -1.50 -20.34 -10.59
N ASP A 94 -1.63 -19.28 -9.78
CA ASP A 94 -2.79 -19.06 -8.91
C ASP A 94 -3.59 -17.79 -9.27
N GLY A 95 -3.20 -17.11 -10.36
CA GLY A 95 -3.85 -15.92 -10.88
C GLY A 95 -3.59 -14.68 -10.03
N LYS A 96 -2.54 -14.65 -9.19
CA LYS A 96 -2.33 -13.58 -8.21
C LYS A 96 -0.88 -13.10 -8.17
N VAL A 97 -0.73 -11.81 -8.46
CA VAL A 97 0.51 -11.09 -8.14
C VAL A 97 0.33 -10.33 -6.83
N ARG A 98 1.10 -10.71 -5.81
CA ARG A 98 0.98 -10.15 -4.45
C ARG A 98 2.13 -9.22 -4.11
N VAL A 99 1.80 -8.06 -3.54
CA VAL A 99 2.74 -7.03 -3.10
C VAL A 99 2.59 -6.80 -1.60
N LEU A 100 3.67 -6.96 -0.82
CA LEU A 100 3.68 -6.63 0.61
C LEU A 100 4.34 -5.26 0.83
N ILE A 101 3.63 -4.31 1.45
CA ILE A 101 4.19 -2.99 1.76
C ILE A 101 4.30 -2.81 3.26
N TYR A 102 5.51 -2.93 3.78
CA TYR A 102 5.85 -2.73 5.18
C TYR A 102 6.28 -1.29 5.44
N GLY A 103 5.77 -0.66 6.50
CA GLY A 103 6.23 0.69 6.82
C GLY A 103 5.71 1.29 8.12
N GLY A 104 5.97 2.59 8.27
CA GLY A 104 5.59 3.38 9.45
C GLY A 104 4.17 3.95 9.38
N SER A 105 3.98 5.13 9.98
CA SER A 105 2.70 5.87 9.97
C SER A 105 2.27 6.29 8.56
N HIS A 106 3.21 6.58 7.66
CA HIS A 106 2.92 6.90 6.26
C HIS A 106 2.21 5.75 5.54
N THR A 107 2.69 4.52 5.73
CA THR A 107 2.07 3.30 5.19
C THR A 107 0.76 2.98 5.91
N GLU A 108 0.69 3.16 7.23
CA GLU A 108 -0.53 2.93 8.01
C GLU A 108 -1.69 3.85 7.59
N ALA A 109 -1.39 5.03 7.01
CA ALA A 109 -2.41 5.94 6.49
C ALA A 109 -3.20 5.37 5.30
N ASP A 110 -2.64 4.36 4.61
CA ASP A 110 -3.24 3.63 3.48
C ASP A 110 -3.73 4.54 2.32
N VAL A 111 -3.02 5.64 2.06
CA VAL A 111 -3.36 6.56 0.96
C VAL A 111 -2.50 6.28 -0.26
N TYR A 112 -1.16 6.39 -0.14
CA TYR A 112 -0.27 6.14 -1.29
C TYR A 112 -0.29 4.67 -1.73
N THR A 113 -0.42 3.75 -0.77
CA THR A 113 -0.56 2.30 -1.03
C THR A 113 -1.88 1.98 -1.71
N THR A 114 -2.96 2.71 -1.38
CA THR A 114 -4.23 2.55 -2.10
C THR A 114 -4.13 3.07 -3.51
N TYR A 115 -3.43 4.18 -3.77
CA TYR A 115 -3.21 4.63 -5.15
C TYR A 115 -2.50 3.55 -5.98
N LEU A 116 -1.38 3.02 -5.47
CA LEU A 116 -0.65 1.93 -6.12
C LEU A 116 -1.54 0.69 -6.33
N ARG A 117 -2.31 0.29 -5.30
CA ARG A 117 -3.30 -0.80 -5.41
C ARG A 117 -4.29 -0.54 -6.54
N SER A 118 -4.95 0.62 -6.53
CA SER A 118 -5.97 0.96 -7.53
C SER A 118 -5.39 1.01 -8.95
N TYR A 119 -4.18 1.54 -9.13
CA TYR A 119 -3.51 1.54 -10.43
C TYR A 119 -3.24 0.10 -10.91
N LEU A 120 -2.58 -0.71 -10.07
CA LEU A 120 -2.22 -2.08 -10.46
C LEU A 120 -3.45 -2.95 -10.68
N GLN A 121 -4.50 -2.80 -9.87
CA GLN A 121 -5.73 -3.55 -10.03
C GLN A 121 -6.54 -3.12 -11.24
N HIS A 122 -6.51 -1.82 -11.58
CA HIS A 122 -7.13 -1.35 -12.82
C HIS A 122 -6.43 -1.90 -14.05
N ARG A 123 -5.09 -2.00 -14.01
CA ARG A 123 -4.27 -2.45 -15.14
C ARG A 123 -4.23 -3.97 -15.30
N PHE A 124 -4.09 -4.72 -14.21
CA PHE A 124 -3.81 -6.15 -14.22
C PHE A 124 -4.91 -7.01 -13.58
N GLY A 125 -6.04 -6.39 -13.19
CA GLY A 125 -7.16 -7.07 -12.52
C GLY A 125 -7.17 -6.90 -11.00
N ASP A 126 -8.37 -6.84 -10.42
CA ASP A 126 -8.57 -6.76 -8.98
C ASP A 126 -8.51 -8.15 -8.35
N GLY A 127 -7.38 -8.49 -7.73
CA GLY A 127 -7.20 -9.76 -7.02
C GLY A 127 -7.82 -9.81 -5.62
N GLY A 128 -8.34 -8.68 -5.13
CA GLY A 128 -8.95 -8.51 -3.80
C GLY A 128 -8.26 -7.46 -2.93
N LEU A 129 -8.83 -7.21 -1.76
CA LEU A 129 -8.41 -6.13 -0.86
C LEU A 129 -7.11 -6.43 -0.10
N GLY A 130 -6.71 -7.69 -0.02
CA GLY A 130 -5.53 -8.12 0.72
C GLY A 130 -5.73 -8.09 2.24
N PHE A 131 -4.67 -7.78 2.96
CA PHE A 131 -4.57 -7.88 4.40
C PHE A 131 -5.23 -6.71 5.15
N VAL A 132 -5.97 -7.05 6.20
CA VAL A 132 -6.55 -6.12 7.17
C VAL A 132 -6.50 -6.70 8.59
N SER A 133 -6.28 -5.84 9.59
CA SER A 133 -6.43 -6.25 10.99
C SER A 133 -7.91 -6.31 11.38
N LEU A 134 -8.33 -7.38 12.05
CA LEU A 134 -9.71 -7.58 12.54
C LEU A 134 -10.08 -6.65 13.71
N VAL A 135 -9.09 -6.03 14.34
CA VAL A 135 -9.23 -5.08 15.44
C VAL A 135 -8.21 -3.98 15.21
N ARG A 136 -8.59 -2.74 15.53
CA ARG A 136 -7.66 -1.61 15.41
C ARG A 136 -6.43 -1.83 16.29
N THR A 137 -5.25 -1.79 15.68
CA THR A 137 -3.97 -1.93 16.41
C THR A 137 -3.66 -0.67 17.22
N ASN A 138 -4.11 0.49 16.76
CA ASN A 138 -4.09 1.77 17.47
C ASN A 138 -5.28 2.64 17.03
N ARG A 139 -5.43 3.85 17.59
CA ARG A 139 -6.58 4.73 17.28
C ARG A 139 -6.64 5.26 15.84
N TRP A 140 -5.50 5.27 15.15
CA TRP A 140 -5.33 5.81 13.80
C TRP A 140 -5.41 4.74 12.72
N TYR A 141 -5.28 3.47 13.09
CA TYR A 141 -5.39 2.35 12.16
C TYR A 141 -6.74 2.35 11.45
N GLY A 142 -6.69 2.38 10.12
CA GLY A 142 -7.81 2.24 9.22
C GLY A 142 -7.29 1.93 7.82
N GLN A 143 -8.19 1.48 6.94
CA GLN A 143 -7.85 1.28 5.54
C GLN A 143 -8.83 2.02 4.64
N PHE A 144 -8.43 2.24 3.40
CA PHE A 144 -9.22 2.99 2.46
C PHE A 144 -10.55 2.27 2.19
N ALA A 145 -10.51 1.02 1.76
CA ALA A 145 -11.73 0.27 1.44
C ALA A 145 -12.48 -0.28 2.68
N LEU A 146 -11.84 -0.35 3.85
CA LEU A 146 -12.37 -1.10 5.00
C LEU A 146 -12.48 -0.25 6.27
N ALA A 147 -13.61 -0.38 6.96
CA ALA A 147 -13.80 0.13 8.30
C ALA A 147 -13.51 -0.98 9.32
N VAL A 148 -12.68 -0.69 10.33
CA VAL A 148 -12.37 -1.63 11.40
C VAL A 148 -12.96 -1.11 12.70
N GLU A 149 -13.70 -1.95 13.40
CA GLU A 149 -14.41 -1.66 14.65
C GLU A 149 -14.17 -2.77 15.67
N SER A 150 -14.15 -2.41 16.95
CA SER A 150 -14.00 -3.41 18.00
C SER A 150 -14.55 -2.90 19.34
N SER A 151 -14.86 -3.84 20.22
CA SER A 151 -15.05 -3.53 21.63
C SER A 151 -13.73 -3.18 22.33
N LYS A 152 -13.80 -2.67 23.57
CA LYS A 152 -12.63 -2.08 24.28
C LYS A 152 -11.73 -3.09 25.00
N GLY A 153 -12.09 -4.37 25.06
CA GLY A 153 -11.34 -5.38 25.81
C GLY A 153 -10.27 -6.12 25.01
N TRP A 154 -9.89 -5.61 23.85
CA TRP A 154 -8.74 -6.08 23.09
C TRP A 154 -7.46 -5.36 23.53
N MET A 155 -6.33 -6.06 23.43
CA MET A 155 -5.01 -5.52 23.70
C MET A 155 -4.11 -5.78 22.49
N THR A 156 -3.35 -4.76 22.07
CA THR A 156 -2.43 -4.84 20.94
C THR A 156 -1.01 -5.17 21.39
N GLU A 157 -0.33 -6.06 20.69
CA GLU A 157 1.07 -6.44 20.89
C GLU A 157 1.87 -6.17 19.62
N HIS A 158 2.97 -5.43 19.73
CA HIS A 158 3.90 -5.12 18.64
C HIS A 158 5.27 -4.68 19.21
N ALA A 159 6.33 -4.82 18.41
CA ALA A 159 7.73 -4.74 18.85
C ALA A 159 8.22 -3.36 19.36
N GLN A 160 7.53 -2.29 19.00
CA GLN A 160 7.82 -0.91 19.43
C GLN A 160 7.01 -0.48 20.68
N ARG A 161 6.16 -1.35 21.23
CA ARG A 161 5.45 -1.07 22.48
C ARG A 161 6.35 -1.40 23.67
N SER A 162 6.56 -0.43 24.57
CA SER A 162 7.42 -0.60 25.76
C SER A 162 6.97 -1.68 26.75
N LYS A 163 5.68 -2.02 26.74
CA LYS A 163 5.08 -3.06 27.60
C LYS A 163 4.51 -4.22 26.79
N ALA A 164 5.01 -4.44 25.57
CA ALA A 164 4.61 -5.61 24.80
C ALA A 164 5.16 -6.91 25.43
N ARG A 165 4.52 -8.01 25.09
CA ARG A 165 5.07 -9.35 25.30
C ARG A 165 6.34 -9.50 24.46
N ASP A 166 7.36 -10.06 25.09
CA ASP A 166 8.63 -10.39 24.45
C ASP A 166 8.61 -11.82 23.86
N ASP A 167 7.52 -12.14 23.15
CA ASP A 167 7.32 -13.45 22.51
C ASP A 167 7.45 -13.41 20.99
N GLY A 168 7.56 -12.22 20.39
CA GLY A 168 7.75 -12.04 18.95
C GLY A 168 6.55 -12.43 18.08
N TYR A 169 5.44 -12.93 18.63
CA TYR A 169 4.31 -13.45 17.86
C TYR A 169 3.41 -12.33 17.35
N TYR A 170 3.88 -11.58 16.35
CA TYR A 170 3.16 -10.41 15.84
C TYR A 170 2.50 -10.63 14.46
N GLY A 171 2.75 -11.78 13.83
CA GLY A 171 2.16 -12.14 12.54
C GLY A 171 2.59 -11.27 11.37
N LEU A 172 1.85 -11.34 10.25
CA LEU A 172 2.23 -10.71 8.98
C LEU A 172 2.40 -9.20 9.11
N LEU A 173 1.49 -8.51 9.81
CA LEU A 173 1.53 -7.06 10.01
C LEU A 173 2.72 -6.60 10.87
N GLY A 174 3.21 -7.44 11.77
CA GLY A 174 4.08 -7.00 12.86
C GLY A 174 3.34 -6.47 14.08
N ALA A 175 2.01 -6.67 14.11
CA ALA A 175 1.16 -6.41 15.26
C ALA A 175 0.09 -7.49 15.39
N SER A 176 -0.22 -7.88 16.62
CA SER A 176 -1.26 -8.84 16.95
C SER A 176 -2.19 -8.28 18.01
N VAL A 177 -3.41 -8.80 18.08
CA VAL A 177 -4.44 -8.36 19.02
C VAL A 177 -4.95 -9.56 19.80
N TYR A 178 -5.06 -9.44 21.11
CA TYR A 178 -5.55 -10.53 21.94
C TYR A 178 -6.62 -10.09 22.94
N THR A 179 -7.42 -11.05 23.37
CA THR A 179 -8.34 -10.87 24.49
C THR A 179 -8.56 -12.16 25.27
N THR A 180 -8.87 -12.01 26.55
CA THR A 180 -9.27 -13.08 27.47
C THR A 180 -10.71 -12.88 27.96
N LYS A 181 -11.49 -12.01 27.31
CA LYS A 181 -12.89 -11.69 27.66
C LYS A 181 -13.86 -12.25 26.61
N VAL A 182 -14.96 -12.88 27.04
CA VAL A 182 -15.94 -13.57 26.15
C VAL A 182 -16.95 -12.65 25.45
N HIS A 183 -17.04 -11.38 25.84
CA HIS A 183 -18.06 -10.46 25.31
C HIS A 183 -17.50 -9.47 24.30
N GLU A 184 -16.24 -9.66 23.89
CA GLU A 184 -15.59 -8.77 22.94
C GLU A 184 -15.97 -9.11 21.50
N TYR A 185 -15.78 -8.16 20.59
CA TYR A 185 -15.88 -8.38 19.16
C TYR A 185 -14.81 -7.59 18.42
N GLY A 186 -14.37 -8.11 17.28
CA GLY A 186 -13.65 -7.38 16.24
C GLY A 186 -14.45 -7.49 14.95
N ARG A 187 -14.53 -6.42 14.18
CA ARG A 187 -15.38 -6.33 12.99
C ARG A 187 -14.69 -5.53 11.90
N VAL A 188 -14.75 -6.04 10.69
CA VAL A 188 -14.32 -5.37 9.47
C VAL A 188 -15.52 -5.25 8.56
N THR A 189 -15.79 -4.03 8.09
CA THR A 189 -16.94 -3.72 7.24
C THR A 189 -16.43 -3.02 5.97
N PRO A 190 -16.78 -3.53 4.77
CA PRO A 190 -16.57 -2.81 3.52
C PRO A 190 -17.22 -1.43 3.58
N ARG A 191 -16.48 -0.39 3.17
CA ARG A 191 -17.04 0.94 2.97
C ARG A 191 -17.73 0.99 1.60
N GLU A 192 -18.56 1.99 1.37
CA GLU A 192 -19.25 2.20 0.09
C GLU A 192 -18.29 2.25 -1.10
N ARG A 193 -17.09 2.82 -0.90
CA ARG A 193 -16.02 2.88 -1.91
C ARG A 193 -15.19 1.60 -2.07
N ALA A 194 -15.51 0.52 -1.36
CA ALA A 194 -14.78 -0.73 -1.52
C ALA A 194 -15.13 -1.34 -2.88
N PRO A 195 -14.15 -1.81 -3.68
CA PRO A 195 -14.45 -2.59 -4.86
C PRO A 195 -15.25 -3.84 -4.46
N THR A 196 -16.23 -4.16 -5.28
CA THR A 196 -17.10 -5.34 -5.11
C THR A 196 -16.96 -6.24 -6.32
N THR A 197 -17.12 -7.55 -6.09
CA THR A 197 -17.12 -8.56 -7.14
C THR A 197 -18.35 -9.47 -6.99
N ASP A 198 -18.93 -9.82 -8.13
CA ASP A 198 -19.96 -10.87 -8.22
C ASP A 198 -19.35 -12.28 -8.20
N GLY A 199 -18.01 -12.38 -8.25
CA GLY A 199 -17.26 -13.61 -8.11
C GLY A 199 -16.98 -13.98 -6.66
N LYS A 200 -16.55 -15.23 -6.47
CA LYS A 200 -16.23 -15.76 -5.14
C LYS A 200 -15.18 -14.92 -4.43
N THR A 201 -15.41 -14.69 -3.15
CA THR A 201 -14.47 -13.98 -2.26
C THR A 201 -14.10 -14.86 -1.07
N THR A 202 -12.81 -15.06 -0.87
CA THR A 202 -12.23 -15.85 0.22
C THR A 202 -11.72 -14.93 1.32
N TYR A 203 -12.17 -15.21 2.55
CA TYR A 203 -11.75 -14.55 3.77
C TYR A 203 -10.92 -15.55 4.57
N GLU A 204 -9.64 -15.26 4.76
CA GLU A 204 -8.75 -16.09 5.54
C GLU A 204 -8.31 -15.35 6.80
N LEU A 205 -8.65 -15.91 7.97
CA LEU A 205 -8.29 -15.35 9.26
C LEU A 205 -6.99 -15.98 9.77
N LEU A 206 -6.06 -15.13 10.19
CA LEU A 206 -4.75 -15.51 10.71
C LEU A 206 -4.75 -15.35 12.23
N PHE A 207 -4.35 -16.37 12.97
CA PHE A 207 -4.36 -16.37 14.43
C PHE A 207 -3.24 -17.22 15.03
N LEU A 208 -2.97 -17.03 16.32
CA LEU A 208 -2.01 -17.86 17.07
C LEU A 208 -2.69 -19.14 17.55
N ARG A 209 -2.20 -20.30 17.11
CA ARG A 209 -2.44 -21.58 17.78
C ARG A 209 -1.51 -21.66 18.98
N GLN A 210 -2.06 -21.93 20.16
CA GLN A 210 -1.28 -21.90 21.40
C GLN A 210 -1.73 -22.90 22.46
N PRO A 211 -0.82 -23.34 23.35
CA PRO A 211 -1.21 -24.06 24.55
C PRO A 211 -2.31 -23.31 25.30
N ARG A 212 -3.37 -24.03 25.68
CA ARG A 212 -4.52 -23.48 26.42
C ARG A 212 -5.29 -22.39 25.66
N GLY A 213 -5.16 -22.30 24.33
CA GLY A 213 -5.95 -21.40 23.50
C GLY A 213 -7.46 -21.46 23.76
N GLY A 214 -8.11 -20.32 23.54
CA GLY A 214 -9.56 -20.16 23.55
C GLY A 214 -10.20 -20.64 22.24
N SER A 215 -11.40 -20.15 21.97
CA SER A 215 -12.04 -20.29 20.66
C SER A 215 -12.76 -19.01 20.31
N PHE A 216 -13.07 -18.79 19.04
CA PHE A 216 -13.88 -17.67 18.58
C PHE A 216 -14.84 -18.09 17.47
N SER A 217 -16.00 -17.45 17.39
CA SER A 217 -16.90 -17.59 16.24
C SER A 217 -16.57 -16.57 15.17
N VAL A 218 -16.79 -16.96 13.93
CA VAL A 218 -16.64 -16.11 12.74
C VAL A 218 -18.01 -15.99 12.08
N THR A 219 -18.38 -14.77 11.74
CA THR A 219 -19.56 -14.41 10.97
C THR A 219 -19.11 -13.64 9.73
N VAL A 220 -19.67 -13.99 8.57
CA VAL A 220 -19.46 -13.26 7.31
C VAL A 220 -20.83 -12.91 6.74
N GLY A 221 -21.03 -11.62 6.43
CA GLY A 221 -22.36 -11.06 6.20
C GLY A 221 -23.27 -11.29 7.41
N GLU A 222 -24.43 -11.90 7.17
CA GLU A 222 -25.38 -12.27 8.23
C GLU A 222 -25.17 -13.71 8.74
N GLN A 223 -24.30 -14.49 8.09
CA GLN A 223 -24.17 -15.92 8.36
C GLN A 223 -23.00 -16.21 9.30
N ARG A 224 -23.27 -16.94 10.39
CA ARG A 224 -22.20 -17.54 11.18
C ARG A 224 -21.58 -18.71 10.43
N VAL A 225 -20.35 -18.52 9.96
CA VAL A 225 -19.64 -19.49 9.11
C VAL A 225 -18.89 -20.55 9.92
N GLY A 226 -18.56 -20.28 11.19
CA GLY A 226 -17.80 -21.25 11.95
C GLY A 226 -17.47 -20.89 13.39
N THR A 227 -16.72 -21.79 14.03
CA THR A 227 -16.05 -21.60 15.31
C THR A 227 -14.65 -22.19 15.24
N VAL A 228 -13.66 -21.39 15.58
CA VAL A 228 -12.24 -21.73 15.51
C VAL A 228 -11.73 -22.03 16.92
N ASP A 229 -11.18 -23.22 17.15
CA ASP A 229 -10.42 -23.56 18.38
C ASP A 229 -8.94 -23.21 18.15
N THR A 230 -8.38 -22.34 18.99
CA THR A 230 -6.98 -21.89 18.88
C THR A 230 -6.03 -22.74 19.71
N ARG A 231 -6.49 -23.84 20.31
CA ARG A 231 -5.65 -24.71 21.13
C ARG A 231 -4.68 -25.53 20.29
N GLY A 232 -3.38 -25.32 20.53
CA GLY A 232 -2.27 -26.08 19.99
C GLY A 232 -1.41 -26.75 21.09
N LYS A 233 -0.50 -27.65 20.69
CA LYS A 233 0.54 -28.20 21.59
C LYS A 233 1.72 -27.24 21.76
N LYS A 234 1.93 -26.38 20.76
CA LYS A 234 3.02 -25.41 20.62
C LYS A 234 2.46 -24.13 20.02
N TYR A 235 3.24 -23.05 20.09
CA TYR A 235 2.92 -21.79 19.42
C TYR A 235 3.23 -21.91 17.94
N GLU A 236 2.23 -21.68 17.09
CA GLU A 236 2.34 -21.77 15.63
C GLU A 236 1.22 -20.94 14.98
N ALA A 237 1.35 -20.62 13.70
CA ALA A 237 0.31 -19.93 12.96
C ALA A 237 -0.91 -20.84 12.77
N GLY A 238 -2.09 -20.25 12.78
CA GLY A 238 -3.37 -20.89 12.50
C GLY A 238 -4.15 -20.10 11.47
N TYR A 239 -4.85 -20.84 10.61
CA TYR A 239 -5.61 -20.30 9.50
C TYR A 239 -7.04 -20.84 9.54
N PHE A 240 -8.01 -19.98 9.24
CA PHE A 240 -9.40 -20.36 9.03
C PHE A 240 -9.92 -19.60 7.82
N SER A 241 -10.30 -20.33 6.78
CA SER A 241 -10.69 -19.76 5.50
C SER A 241 -12.16 -20.08 5.22
N VAL A 242 -12.88 -19.11 4.66
CA VAL A 242 -14.24 -19.27 4.17
C VAL A 242 -14.39 -18.53 2.85
N THR A 243 -15.04 -19.17 1.89
CA THR A 243 -15.37 -18.56 0.60
C THR A 243 -16.85 -18.24 0.55
N ARG A 244 -17.18 -17.08 0.01
CA ARG A 244 -18.54 -16.59 -0.25
C ARG A 244 -18.71 -16.40 -1.73
N ASP A 245 -19.93 -16.52 -2.24
CA ASP A 245 -20.20 -16.40 -3.67
C ASP A 245 -20.00 -14.97 -4.21
N LYS A 246 -20.01 -13.97 -3.32
CA LYS A 246 -19.74 -12.57 -3.62
C LYS A 246 -19.02 -11.89 -2.46
N GLY A 247 -18.46 -10.71 -2.70
CA GLY A 247 -17.81 -9.93 -1.66
C GLY A 247 -17.22 -8.61 -2.15
N PRO A 248 -16.51 -7.89 -1.26
CA PRO A 248 -16.31 -8.20 0.15
C PRO A 248 -17.60 -7.99 0.98
N GLU A 249 -17.76 -8.77 2.04
CA GLU A 249 -18.84 -8.71 3.02
C GLU A 249 -18.29 -8.31 4.39
N LEU A 250 -19.16 -7.90 5.31
CA LEU A 250 -18.79 -7.68 6.70
C LEU A 250 -18.24 -8.98 7.32
N VAL A 251 -17.15 -8.88 8.06
CA VAL A 251 -16.59 -9.99 8.85
C VAL A 251 -16.57 -9.62 10.33
N GLU A 252 -17.10 -10.49 11.18
CA GLU A 252 -17.07 -10.31 12.63
C GLU A 252 -16.50 -11.54 13.33
N VAL A 253 -15.60 -11.29 14.28
CA VAL A 253 -15.05 -12.30 15.19
C VAL A 253 -15.50 -12.04 16.62
N ARG A 254 -15.94 -13.09 17.32
CA ARG A 254 -16.28 -13.03 18.75
C ARG A 254 -15.63 -14.16 19.53
N PRO A 255 -14.91 -13.88 20.62
CA PRO A 255 -14.42 -14.92 21.50
C PRO A 255 -15.58 -15.76 22.05
N LYS A 256 -15.40 -17.08 22.05
CA LYS A 256 -16.35 -18.07 22.53
C LYS A 256 -15.61 -19.04 23.42
N TRP A 257 -16.00 -19.16 24.67
CA TRP A 257 -15.78 -20.38 25.45
C TRP A 257 -16.84 -20.48 26.52
N LYS A 258 -17.09 -21.69 27.00
CA LYS A 258 -17.90 -21.87 28.21
C LYS A 258 -17.12 -21.18 29.32
N SER A 259 -17.56 -19.99 29.73
CA SER A 259 -17.16 -19.40 31.01
C SER A 259 -17.29 -20.53 32.02
N SER A 260 -16.17 -21.03 32.54
CA SER A 260 -16.25 -21.91 33.69
C SER A 260 -16.85 -21.02 34.76
N SER A 261 -18.16 -21.16 34.95
CA SER A 261 -18.93 -20.63 36.06
C SER A 261 -18.01 -20.51 37.26
N LYS A 262 -17.92 -19.29 37.83
CA LYS A 262 -17.41 -19.01 39.18
C LYS A 262 -17.20 -20.31 39.95
N SER A 263 -15.97 -20.85 39.91
CA SER A 263 -15.63 -21.94 40.80
C SER A 263 -15.52 -21.31 42.18
N LYS A 264 -16.66 -21.16 42.85
CA LYS A 264 -16.68 -20.94 44.29
C LYS A 264 -15.80 -22.03 44.88
N SER A 265 -14.75 -21.58 45.55
CA SER A 265 -13.86 -22.42 46.33
C SER A 265 -14.66 -23.12 47.43
N SER A 266 -15.07 -24.36 47.20
CA SER A 266 -15.35 -25.30 48.28
C SER A 266 -15.38 -26.71 47.71
N ALA A 267 -14.31 -27.46 47.97
CA ALA A 267 -14.34 -28.86 48.40
C ALA A 267 -13.01 -29.53 48.08
N LYS A 268 -12.37 -30.03 49.13
CA LYS A 268 -11.40 -31.11 49.09
C LYS A 268 -12.01 -32.30 48.34
N SER A 269 -11.37 -32.80 47.29
CA SER A 269 -11.24 -34.24 47.11
C SER A 269 -10.12 -34.59 46.13
N SER A 270 -9.36 -35.59 46.55
CA SER A 270 -8.37 -36.36 45.83
C SER A 270 -9.01 -37.15 44.69
N ALA A 271 -8.58 -36.93 43.46
CA ALA A 271 -8.64 -37.93 42.39
C ALA A 271 -7.68 -37.58 41.25
N LYS A 272 -6.82 -38.54 40.90
CA LYS A 272 -6.04 -38.58 39.66
C LYS A 272 -7.01 -38.48 38.48
N SER A 273 -7.11 -37.30 37.88
CA SER A 273 -7.70 -37.09 36.56
C SER A 273 -6.69 -36.32 35.72
N SER A 274 -6.46 -36.80 34.51
CA SER A 274 -5.53 -36.23 33.53
C SER A 274 -5.65 -34.71 33.51
N LYS A 275 -4.58 -33.99 33.88
CA LYS A 275 -4.50 -32.53 33.81
C LYS A 275 -4.55 -32.08 32.33
N ARG A 276 -5.73 -32.10 31.71
CA ARG A 276 -6.00 -31.23 30.55
C ARG A 276 -5.91 -29.81 31.11
N ALA A 277 -4.80 -29.13 30.82
CA ALA A 277 -4.60 -27.74 31.21
C ALA A 277 -5.83 -26.94 30.76
N ARG A 278 -6.56 -26.34 31.73
CA ARG A 278 -7.77 -25.55 31.44
C ARG A 278 -7.42 -24.45 30.43
N SER A 279 -8.28 -24.16 29.46
CA SER A 279 -8.05 -23.03 28.54
C SER A 279 -7.84 -21.74 29.35
N THR A 280 -6.93 -20.85 28.90
CA THR A 280 -6.85 -19.47 29.40
C THR A 280 -8.01 -18.62 28.88
N GLY A 281 -8.73 -19.13 27.88
CA GLY A 281 -9.70 -18.37 27.09
C GLY A 281 -9.04 -17.42 26.10
N GLU A 282 -7.70 -17.30 26.08
CA GLU A 282 -7.05 -16.31 25.23
C GLU A 282 -7.15 -16.68 23.76
N ILE A 283 -7.62 -15.72 22.97
CA ILE A 283 -7.46 -15.71 21.52
C ILE A 283 -6.51 -14.57 21.16
N ARG A 284 -5.61 -14.82 20.21
CA ARG A 284 -4.72 -13.81 19.63
C ARG A 284 -4.82 -13.90 18.12
N LEU A 285 -5.19 -12.80 17.49
CA LEU A 285 -5.41 -12.67 16.07
C LEU A 285 -4.25 -11.88 15.46
N PHE A 286 -3.84 -12.29 14.27
CA PHE A 286 -2.84 -11.61 13.46
C PHE A 286 -3.48 -10.74 12.39
N GLY A 287 -4.66 -11.10 11.88
CA GLY A 287 -5.41 -10.32 10.91
C GLY A 287 -6.31 -11.20 10.05
N MET A 288 -6.67 -10.69 8.88
CA MET A 288 -7.43 -11.36 7.86
C MET A 288 -6.92 -10.95 6.48
N VAL A 289 -6.93 -11.87 5.52
CA VAL A 289 -6.71 -11.61 4.10
C VAL A 289 -8.04 -11.78 3.36
N VAL A 290 -8.31 -10.87 2.42
CA VAL A 290 -9.50 -10.90 1.55
C VAL A 290 -9.04 -10.92 0.09
N GLU A 291 -9.21 -12.06 -0.57
CA GLU A 291 -8.92 -12.24 -2.00
C GLU A 291 -10.19 -12.70 -2.72
N ASN A 292 -10.38 -12.27 -3.97
CA ASN A 292 -11.46 -12.74 -4.82
C ASN A 292 -10.97 -13.81 -5.81
N GLU A 293 -11.86 -14.40 -6.61
CA GLU A 293 -11.50 -15.41 -7.61
C GLU A 293 -10.98 -14.84 -8.93
N ASN A 294 -11.02 -13.53 -9.13
CA ASN A 294 -10.56 -12.90 -10.37
C ASN A 294 -9.04 -12.92 -10.44
N ASP A 295 -8.45 -13.17 -11.60
CA ASP A 295 -7.01 -12.94 -11.76
C ASP A 295 -6.69 -11.46 -11.49
N GLY A 296 -5.62 -11.18 -10.76
CA GLY A 296 -5.30 -9.81 -10.42
C GLY A 296 -4.22 -9.58 -9.38
N VAL A 297 -3.98 -8.30 -9.12
CA VAL A 297 -3.01 -7.84 -8.13
C VAL A 297 -3.65 -7.69 -6.75
N VAL A 298 -2.91 -8.10 -5.72
CA VAL A 298 -3.26 -7.89 -4.30
C VAL A 298 -2.15 -7.08 -3.63
N VAL A 299 -2.51 -5.98 -2.98
CA VAL A 299 -1.57 -5.14 -2.23
C VAL A 299 -1.89 -5.20 -0.74
N ASP A 300 -0.98 -5.77 0.04
CA ASP A 300 -1.08 -5.85 1.50
C ASP A 300 -0.41 -4.61 2.14
N THR A 301 -1.22 -3.70 2.71
CA THR A 301 -0.74 -2.51 3.43
C THR A 301 -0.41 -2.86 4.89
N LEU A 302 0.88 -3.00 5.20
CA LEU A 302 1.41 -3.49 6.48
C LEU A 302 2.14 -2.37 7.26
N GLY A 303 1.43 -1.27 7.50
CA GLY A 303 1.93 -0.12 8.25
C GLY A 303 1.69 -0.20 9.75
N ILE A 304 2.67 0.20 10.56
CA ILE A 304 2.48 0.41 12.00
C ILE A 304 3.10 1.75 12.42
N SER A 305 2.28 2.64 12.98
CA SER A 305 2.76 3.92 13.51
C SER A 305 3.93 3.77 14.50
N GLY A 306 4.93 4.64 14.34
CA GLY A 306 6.12 4.73 15.20
C GLY A 306 7.11 3.57 15.09
N THR A 307 6.91 2.63 14.16
CA THR A 307 7.81 1.49 13.97
C THR A 307 9.07 1.85 13.16
N ARG A 308 10.10 1.02 13.29
CA ARG A 308 11.38 1.09 12.57
C ARG A 308 11.62 -0.23 11.83
N ALA A 309 12.49 -0.24 10.82
CA ALA A 309 12.89 -1.46 10.12
C ALA A 309 13.45 -2.51 11.09
N ALA A 310 14.31 -2.11 12.03
CA ALA A 310 14.91 -3.01 13.01
C ALA A 310 13.90 -3.69 13.96
N ASN A 311 12.64 -3.21 14.04
CA ASN A 311 11.61 -3.89 14.82
C ASN A 311 11.28 -5.28 14.28
N HIS A 312 11.48 -5.54 12.97
CA HIS A 312 11.34 -6.86 12.35
C HIS A 312 12.22 -7.91 13.02
N LEU A 313 13.41 -7.53 13.48
CA LEU A 313 14.36 -8.43 14.15
C LEU A 313 13.82 -8.97 15.50
N LYS A 314 12.80 -8.32 16.07
CA LYS A 314 12.14 -8.78 17.30
C LYS A 314 10.95 -9.72 17.04
N TRP A 315 10.56 -9.89 15.78
CA TRP A 315 9.43 -10.75 15.44
C TRP A 315 9.92 -12.20 15.44
N ASP A 316 9.10 -13.15 15.87
CA ASP A 316 9.41 -14.57 15.76
C ASP A 316 9.54 -14.95 14.28
N GLU A 317 10.75 -15.33 13.86
CA GLU A 317 11.06 -15.58 12.44
C GLU A 317 10.26 -16.73 11.85
N PRO A 318 10.09 -17.90 12.52
CA PRO A 318 9.21 -18.95 12.01
C PRO A 318 7.76 -18.50 11.83
N MET A 319 7.17 -17.83 12.83
CA MET A 319 5.77 -17.37 12.79
C MET A 319 5.50 -16.40 11.65
N TRP A 320 6.41 -15.43 11.48
CA TRP A 320 6.29 -14.42 10.43
C TRP A 320 6.58 -15.01 9.05
N THR A 321 7.63 -15.83 8.92
CA THR A 321 8.00 -16.47 7.64
C THR A 321 6.90 -17.39 7.12
N ASP A 322 6.22 -18.13 8.00
CA ASP A 322 5.06 -18.96 7.62
C ASP A 322 3.97 -18.14 6.93
N GLN A 323 3.69 -16.94 7.45
CA GLN A 323 2.71 -16.04 6.88
C GLN A 323 3.20 -15.38 5.59
N VAL A 324 4.47 -14.96 5.52
CA VAL A 324 5.06 -14.41 4.27
C VAL A 324 5.02 -15.45 3.16
N LYS A 325 5.43 -16.70 3.42
CA LYS A 325 5.37 -17.79 2.44
C LYS A 325 3.95 -18.10 2.00
N ARG A 326 2.99 -18.02 2.92
CA ARG A 326 1.56 -18.18 2.59
C ARG A 326 1.04 -17.04 1.71
N ARG A 327 1.60 -15.84 1.82
CA ARG A 327 1.31 -14.71 0.95
C ARG A 327 2.05 -14.74 -0.37
N ASP A 328 3.04 -15.61 -0.54
CA ASP A 328 3.82 -15.79 -1.77
C ASP A 328 4.01 -14.50 -2.62
N PRO A 329 4.69 -13.48 -2.08
CA PRO A 329 4.73 -12.20 -2.74
C PRO A 329 5.70 -12.19 -3.93
N ALA A 330 5.30 -11.51 -5.01
CA ALA A 330 6.19 -11.19 -6.12
C ALA A 330 7.07 -9.97 -5.81
N LEU A 331 6.62 -9.10 -4.89
CA LEU A 331 7.34 -7.91 -4.46
C LEU A 331 7.11 -7.65 -2.97
N TYR A 332 8.17 -7.32 -2.24
CA TYR A 332 8.06 -6.67 -0.94
C TYR A 332 8.72 -5.29 -0.95
N ILE A 333 8.05 -4.34 -0.29
CA ILE A 333 8.46 -2.95 -0.20
C ILE A 333 8.65 -2.59 1.28
N LEU A 334 9.78 -1.96 1.62
CA LEU A 334 10.03 -1.42 2.97
C LEU A 334 10.11 0.12 2.91
N ALA A 335 9.15 0.78 3.56
CA ALA A 335 9.01 2.23 3.67
C ALA A 335 9.24 2.69 5.11
N TYR A 336 10.51 2.80 5.50
CA TYR A 336 10.98 3.17 6.83
C TYR A 336 11.99 4.33 6.78
N GLY A 337 12.42 4.84 7.93
CA GLY A 337 13.52 5.81 8.03
C GLY A 337 13.16 7.09 8.79
N VAL A 338 11.91 7.55 8.73
CA VAL A 338 11.46 8.77 9.44
C VAL A 338 11.57 8.61 10.96
N ASN A 339 11.23 7.43 11.50
CA ASN A 339 11.37 7.18 12.93
C ASN A 339 12.83 6.96 13.33
N GLU A 340 13.62 6.27 12.52
CA GLU A 340 15.05 6.05 12.72
C GLU A 340 15.85 7.34 12.67
N ALA A 341 15.40 8.34 11.92
CA ALA A 341 16.01 9.67 11.88
C ALA A 341 15.95 10.40 13.24
N SER A 342 15.08 9.94 14.15
CA SER A 342 15.00 10.45 15.51
C SER A 342 16.02 9.82 16.48
N ASP A 343 16.68 8.73 16.09
CA ASP A 343 17.63 7.97 16.92
C ASP A 343 19.05 8.55 16.77
N THR A 344 19.23 9.81 17.17
CA THR A 344 20.49 10.54 16.97
C THR A 344 21.63 10.05 17.86
N ASP A 345 21.32 9.31 18.91
CA ASP A 345 22.26 8.63 19.81
C ASP A 345 22.75 7.28 19.26
N VAL A 346 22.11 6.76 18.21
CA VAL A 346 22.47 5.50 17.56
C VAL A 346 23.44 5.77 16.41
N PRO A 347 24.63 5.14 16.36
CA PRO A 347 25.56 5.29 15.23
C PRO A 347 24.92 4.89 13.90
N ILE A 348 25.23 5.60 12.80
CA ILE A 348 24.67 5.25 11.47
C ILE A 348 25.09 3.84 11.03
N SER A 349 26.29 3.39 11.44
CA SER A 349 26.76 2.03 11.20
C SER A 349 25.85 0.97 11.82
N HIS A 350 25.30 1.23 13.02
CA HIS A 350 24.37 0.30 13.66
C HIS A 350 23.02 0.26 12.92
N TYR A 351 22.55 1.40 12.40
CA TYR A 351 21.39 1.42 11.52
C TYR A 351 21.64 0.59 10.25
N ARG A 352 22.80 0.76 9.60
CA ARG A 352 23.21 -0.02 8.42
C ARG A 352 23.19 -1.52 8.71
N GLU A 353 23.80 -1.95 9.82
CA GLU A 353 23.86 -3.36 10.24
C GLU A 353 22.45 -3.94 10.46
N THR A 354 21.59 -3.22 11.18
CA THR A 354 20.22 -3.70 11.48
C THR A 354 19.31 -3.68 10.26
N LEU A 355 19.48 -2.72 9.35
CA LEU A 355 18.78 -2.71 8.05
C LEU A 355 19.19 -3.90 7.20
N LYS A 356 20.49 -4.19 7.09
CA LYS A 356 20.99 -5.38 6.37
C LYS A 356 20.42 -6.67 6.95
N ALA A 357 20.50 -6.86 8.27
CA ALA A 357 19.95 -8.03 8.94
C ALA A 357 18.43 -8.18 8.70
N THR A 358 17.71 -7.05 8.62
CA THR A 358 16.28 -7.03 8.30
C THR A 358 16.05 -7.51 6.87
N LEU A 359 16.74 -6.94 5.88
CA LEU A 359 16.57 -7.33 4.47
C LEU A 359 17.01 -8.77 4.20
N GLU A 360 18.08 -9.25 4.83
CA GLU A 360 18.49 -10.66 4.74
C GLU A 360 17.41 -11.61 5.27
N ARG A 361 16.65 -11.19 6.29
CA ARG A 361 15.51 -11.95 6.82
C ARG A 361 14.34 -11.99 5.82
N PHE A 362 14.06 -10.89 5.13
CA PHE A 362 13.10 -10.88 4.03
C PHE A 362 13.51 -11.80 2.88
N LYS A 363 14.78 -11.72 2.44
CA LYS A 363 15.33 -12.60 1.41
C LYS A 363 15.24 -14.09 1.78
N ARG A 364 15.37 -14.45 3.06
CA ARG A 364 15.15 -15.84 3.51
C ARG A 364 13.68 -16.25 3.51
N ALA A 365 12.76 -15.32 3.79
CA ALA A 365 11.33 -15.61 3.89
C ALA A 365 10.66 -15.69 2.51
N ALA A 366 11.05 -14.83 1.58
CA ALA A 366 10.54 -14.76 0.20
C ALA A 366 11.72 -14.62 -0.79
N PRO A 367 12.47 -15.71 -1.07
CA PRO A 367 13.68 -15.66 -1.89
C PRO A 367 13.45 -15.31 -3.35
N GLU A 368 12.26 -15.58 -3.89
CA GLU A 368 11.88 -15.31 -5.28
C GLU A 368 11.25 -13.92 -5.46
N ALA A 369 10.92 -13.23 -4.36
CA ALA A 369 10.30 -11.91 -4.41
C ALA A 369 11.33 -10.84 -4.78
N SER A 370 10.94 -9.91 -5.65
CA SER A 370 11.66 -8.66 -5.84
C SER A 370 11.60 -7.80 -4.55
N CYS A 371 12.57 -6.89 -4.43
CA CYS A 371 12.76 -6.06 -3.25
C CYS A 371 12.84 -4.58 -3.62
N LEU A 372 12.11 -3.72 -2.91
CA LEU A 372 12.17 -2.26 -3.05
C LEU A 372 12.26 -1.58 -1.67
N LEU A 373 13.17 -0.62 -1.53
CA LEU A 373 13.19 0.34 -0.43
C LEU A 373 12.58 1.67 -0.89
N ILE A 374 11.65 2.21 -0.10
CA ILE A 374 11.20 3.59 -0.22
C ILE A 374 11.95 4.41 0.82
N GLY A 375 12.75 5.38 0.36
CA GLY A 375 13.49 6.30 1.23
C GLY A 375 12.56 7.10 2.15
N PRO A 376 13.05 7.61 3.29
CA PRO A 376 12.24 8.45 4.17
C PRO A 376 11.77 9.70 3.42
N SER A 377 10.59 10.20 3.75
CA SER A 377 10.20 11.55 3.34
C SER A 377 11.06 12.59 4.07
N ASP A 378 11.17 13.77 3.46
CA ASP A 378 11.70 14.93 4.17
C ASP A 378 10.77 15.25 5.35
N TYR A 379 11.36 15.60 6.49
CA TYR A 379 10.60 16.07 7.65
C TYR A 379 11.46 16.97 8.52
N HIS A 380 10.78 17.90 9.17
CA HIS A 380 11.43 18.94 9.95
C HIS A 380 11.03 18.87 11.42
N ARG A 381 11.88 19.47 12.26
CA ARG A 381 11.59 19.67 13.67
C ARG A 381 11.58 21.14 14.00
N LYS A 382 10.65 21.52 14.87
CA LYS A 382 10.59 22.87 15.43
C LYS A 382 11.78 23.09 16.35
N SER A 383 12.61 24.08 16.03
CA SER A 383 13.75 24.50 16.85
C SER A 383 13.33 25.45 17.98
N ALA A 384 14.28 25.81 18.85
CA ALA A 384 14.03 26.62 20.05
C ALA A 384 13.52 28.04 19.74
N ASP A 385 13.86 28.57 18.57
CA ASP A 385 13.38 29.87 18.03
C ASP A 385 12.04 29.77 17.30
N GLY A 386 11.46 28.56 17.21
CA GLY A 386 10.13 28.35 16.64
C GLY A 386 10.11 28.06 15.14
N GLU A 387 11.24 28.09 14.46
CA GLU A 387 11.34 27.71 13.04
C GLU A 387 11.33 26.19 12.85
N PHE A 388 10.82 25.71 11.72
CA PHE A 388 10.98 24.31 11.33
C PHE A 388 12.29 24.15 10.56
N ARG A 389 13.07 23.12 10.89
CA ARG A 389 14.36 22.85 10.23
C ARG A 389 14.52 21.39 9.84
N PRO A 390 15.20 21.10 8.72
CA PRO A 390 15.61 19.76 8.34
C PRO A 390 16.27 18.99 9.47
N VAL A 391 15.97 17.69 9.54
CA VAL A 391 16.69 16.78 10.43
C VAL A 391 17.87 16.19 9.65
N PRO A 392 19.14 16.56 9.95
CA PRO A 392 20.32 16.08 9.20
C PRO A 392 20.46 14.55 9.16
N ARG A 393 19.91 13.89 10.18
CA ARG A 393 19.91 12.43 10.29
C ARG A 393 19.08 11.78 9.19
N THR A 394 18.04 12.42 8.68
CA THR A 394 17.17 11.87 7.62
C THR A 394 17.96 11.62 6.34
N GLN A 395 18.89 12.51 5.97
CA GLN A 395 19.74 12.32 4.79
C GLN A 395 20.71 11.15 4.99
N GLN A 396 21.32 11.01 6.18
CA GLN A 396 22.19 9.87 6.49
C GLN A 396 21.43 8.53 6.40
N ILE A 397 20.18 8.49 6.86
CA ILE A 397 19.31 7.32 6.76
C ILE A 397 19.01 7.00 5.28
N ARG A 398 18.61 7.99 4.48
CA ARG A 398 18.37 7.85 3.04
C ARG A 398 19.60 7.28 2.33
N ASP A 399 20.77 7.88 2.54
CA ASP A 399 22.01 7.45 1.89
C ASP A 399 22.38 6.01 2.28
N THR A 400 22.21 5.68 3.56
CA THR A 400 22.45 4.30 4.04
C THR A 400 21.47 3.31 3.43
N GLN A 401 20.19 3.65 3.29
CA GLN A 401 19.19 2.79 2.64
C GLN A 401 19.53 2.56 1.18
N ARG A 402 19.90 3.63 0.45
CA ARG A 402 20.33 3.56 -0.95
C ARG A 402 21.54 2.61 -1.12
N GLU A 403 22.57 2.78 -0.30
CA GLU A 403 23.76 1.91 -0.33
C GLU A 403 23.44 0.45 -0.02
N VAL A 404 22.62 0.20 1.01
CA VAL A 404 22.24 -1.16 1.41
C VAL A 404 21.33 -1.82 0.38
N ALA A 405 20.44 -1.06 -0.27
CA ALA A 405 19.60 -1.56 -1.35
C ALA A 405 20.46 -2.08 -2.50
N ALA A 406 21.41 -1.27 -2.97
CA ALA A 406 22.36 -1.67 -4.01
C ALA A 406 23.20 -2.90 -3.58
N GLU A 407 23.70 -2.93 -2.33
CA GLU A 407 24.50 -4.06 -1.82
C GLU A 407 23.72 -5.39 -1.84
N LEU A 408 22.42 -5.36 -1.53
CA LEU A 408 21.59 -6.56 -1.37
C LEU A 408 20.73 -6.89 -2.59
N GLY A 409 20.83 -6.09 -3.66
CA GLY A 409 20.06 -6.28 -4.90
C GLY A 409 18.58 -5.91 -4.74
N CYS A 410 18.30 -4.83 -4.02
CA CYS A 410 16.98 -4.21 -3.91
C CYS A 410 16.95 -2.90 -4.72
N GLY A 411 15.78 -2.55 -5.26
CA GLY A 411 15.53 -1.22 -5.80
C GLY A 411 15.49 -0.17 -4.68
N PHE A 412 15.70 1.10 -5.05
CA PHE A 412 15.57 2.23 -4.14
C PHE A 412 14.83 3.38 -4.83
N TRP A 413 13.89 3.98 -4.11
CA TRP A 413 13.18 5.19 -4.54
C TRP A 413 13.38 6.33 -3.54
N ASP A 414 13.88 7.48 -4.01
CA ASP A 414 14.23 8.62 -3.17
C ASP A 414 13.04 9.57 -2.99
N THR A 415 12.28 9.36 -1.91
CA THR A 415 11.16 10.23 -1.54
C THR A 415 11.59 11.68 -1.26
N ILE A 416 12.81 11.91 -0.75
CA ILE A 416 13.31 13.29 -0.51
C ILE A 416 13.52 13.99 -1.85
N ALA A 417 14.17 13.32 -2.79
CA ALA A 417 14.35 13.87 -4.13
C ALA A 417 13.00 14.14 -4.81
N PHE A 418 12.06 13.19 -4.71
CA PHE A 418 10.71 13.34 -5.27
C PHE A 418 10.00 14.58 -4.74
N MET A 419 10.07 14.83 -3.43
CA MET A 419 9.43 16.00 -2.80
C MET A 419 10.06 17.35 -3.21
N GLY A 420 11.22 17.35 -3.87
CA GLY A 420 11.95 18.57 -4.24
C GLY A 420 13.25 18.79 -3.47
N GLY A 421 13.72 17.79 -2.71
CA GLY A 421 14.96 17.83 -1.95
C GLY A 421 14.79 18.16 -0.47
N VAL A 422 15.91 18.44 0.21
CA VAL A 422 15.92 18.81 1.62
C VAL A 422 15.28 20.18 1.80
N GLY A 423 14.34 20.32 2.73
CA GLY A 423 13.57 21.56 2.89
C GLY A 423 12.16 21.46 2.31
N ALA A 424 11.90 20.46 1.46
CA ALA A 424 10.64 20.29 0.77
C ALA A 424 9.45 20.15 1.71
N MET A 425 9.63 19.60 2.92
CA MET A 425 8.49 19.43 3.82
C MET A 425 7.89 20.76 4.28
N ASP A 426 8.71 21.80 4.48
CA ASP A 426 8.18 23.15 4.78
C ASP A 426 7.43 23.71 3.58
N VAL A 427 7.96 23.52 2.38
CA VAL A 427 7.29 23.94 1.14
C VAL A 427 5.95 23.24 1.00
N TRP A 428 5.91 21.93 1.19
CA TRP A 428 4.69 21.11 1.12
C TRP A 428 3.66 21.52 2.18
N ALA A 429 4.09 21.82 3.41
CA ALA A 429 3.21 22.22 4.52
C ALA A 429 2.61 23.62 4.32
N ASN A 430 3.31 24.52 3.64
CA ASN A 430 2.86 25.89 3.37
C ASN A 430 2.31 26.09 1.94
N ALA A 431 2.29 25.04 1.11
CA ALA A 431 1.74 25.10 -0.24
C ALA A 431 0.23 25.36 -0.23
N GLU A 432 -0.28 25.94 -1.32
CA GLU A 432 -1.72 26.07 -1.57
C GLU A 432 -2.11 25.30 -2.83
N PRO A 433 -2.92 24.22 -2.74
CA PRO A 433 -3.38 23.56 -1.51
C PRO A 433 -2.29 22.76 -0.79
N GLN A 434 -2.39 22.65 0.55
CA GLN A 434 -1.40 21.96 1.39
C GLN A 434 -1.17 20.48 1.01
N LEU A 435 0.10 20.11 0.87
CA LEU A 435 0.55 18.73 0.67
C LEU A 435 1.13 18.11 1.96
N GLY A 436 1.77 18.92 2.80
CA GLY A 436 2.27 18.58 4.13
C GLY A 436 1.28 18.99 5.22
N LYS A 437 1.32 18.33 6.38
CA LYS A 437 0.58 18.77 7.57
C LYS A 437 1.41 19.77 8.38
N ALA A 438 0.72 20.53 9.22
CA ALA A 438 1.31 21.47 10.18
C ALA A 438 2.23 20.82 11.25
N ASP A 439 2.36 19.48 11.28
CA ASP A 439 3.37 18.82 12.12
C ASP A 439 4.74 18.70 11.42
N HIS A 440 4.82 19.06 10.13
CA HIS A 440 6.01 18.98 9.27
C HIS A 440 6.65 17.58 9.27
N ILE A 441 5.83 16.54 9.53
CA ILE A 441 6.21 15.12 9.49
C ILE A 441 5.30 14.34 8.56
N HIS A 442 3.99 14.50 8.67
CA HIS A 442 3.02 13.74 7.90
C HIS A 442 2.46 14.57 6.73
N MET A 443 1.99 13.88 5.70
CA MET A 443 1.34 14.53 4.56
C MET A 443 -0.17 14.65 4.75
N THR A 444 -0.78 15.60 4.04
CA THR A 444 -2.23 15.59 3.81
C THR A 444 -2.60 14.41 2.90
N LYS A 445 -3.90 14.15 2.71
CA LYS A 445 -4.34 13.15 1.72
C LYS A 445 -3.80 13.49 0.32
N ARG A 446 -3.76 14.77 -0.05
CA ARG A 446 -3.23 15.24 -1.34
C ARG A 446 -1.74 14.94 -1.47
N GLY A 447 -0.95 15.23 -0.44
CA GLY A 447 0.49 14.91 -0.46
C GLY A 447 0.74 13.40 -0.57
N TYR A 448 0.01 12.57 0.18
CA TYR A 448 0.14 11.11 0.02
C TYR A 448 -0.31 10.60 -1.35
N LEU A 449 -1.34 11.19 -1.96
CA LEU A 449 -1.73 10.84 -3.33
C LEU A 449 -0.62 11.19 -4.33
N ARG A 450 0.04 12.33 -4.18
CA ARG A 450 1.22 12.69 -5.01
C ARG A 450 2.36 11.69 -4.86
N ILE A 451 2.67 11.28 -3.63
CA ILE A 451 3.64 10.20 -3.38
C ILE A 451 3.20 8.91 -4.06
N GLY A 452 1.92 8.55 -3.98
CA GLY A 452 1.35 7.37 -4.62
C GLY A 452 1.52 7.38 -6.14
N MET A 453 1.23 8.51 -6.79
CA MET A 453 1.43 8.73 -8.22
C MET A 453 2.90 8.54 -8.60
N GLY A 454 3.81 9.31 -7.99
CA GLY A 454 5.23 9.25 -8.33
C GLY A 454 5.87 7.89 -8.07
N LEU A 455 5.51 7.22 -6.97
CA LEU A 455 5.98 5.86 -6.69
C LEU A 455 5.49 4.86 -7.73
N THR A 456 4.22 4.97 -8.14
CA THR A 456 3.62 4.06 -9.11
C THR A 456 4.29 4.26 -10.48
N ASP A 457 4.46 5.50 -10.92
CA ASP A 457 5.16 5.83 -12.16
C ASP A 457 6.60 5.29 -12.14
N ALA A 458 7.33 5.47 -11.03
CA ALA A 458 8.69 4.95 -10.91
C ALA A 458 8.77 3.41 -10.93
N ILE A 459 7.83 2.73 -10.28
CA ILE A 459 7.77 1.25 -10.31
C ILE A 459 7.43 0.77 -11.72
N MET A 460 6.49 1.41 -12.41
CA MET A 460 5.97 0.96 -13.69
C MET A 460 6.83 1.38 -14.89
N ASP A 461 7.65 2.42 -14.77
CA ASP A 461 8.61 2.81 -15.81
C ASP A 461 9.51 1.64 -16.25
N GLY A 462 10.00 0.84 -15.30
CA GLY A 462 10.79 -0.36 -15.61
C GLY A 462 10.00 -1.47 -16.32
N TYR A 463 8.68 -1.56 -16.09
CA TYR A 463 7.81 -2.50 -16.78
C TYR A 463 7.47 -2.01 -18.20
N ASP A 464 7.18 -0.72 -18.35
CA ASP A 464 6.69 -0.07 -19.57
C ASP A 464 7.82 0.26 -20.57
N HIS A 465 9.01 0.60 -20.06
CA HIS A 465 10.10 1.20 -20.84
C HIS A 465 11.48 0.58 -20.57
N GLY A 466 11.61 -0.31 -19.59
CA GLY A 466 12.90 -0.92 -19.25
C GLY A 466 13.43 -1.88 -20.32
N GLU A 467 14.67 -2.36 -20.14
CA GLU A 467 15.30 -3.42 -20.96
C GLU A 467 14.49 -4.74 -20.98
N PHE A 468 13.45 -4.82 -20.16
CA PHE A 468 12.57 -5.96 -20.00
C PHE A 468 11.21 -5.77 -20.66
N ALA A 469 10.92 -4.63 -21.30
CA ALA A 469 9.71 -4.44 -22.07
C ALA A 469 9.67 -5.46 -23.22
N ASP A 470 8.56 -6.18 -23.38
CA ASP A 470 8.36 -7.00 -24.57
C ASP A 470 8.20 -6.08 -25.78
N GLU A 471 8.81 -6.42 -26.93
CA GLU A 471 8.75 -5.61 -28.16
C GLU A 471 7.31 -5.34 -28.65
N GLY A 472 6.30 -6.03 -28.10
CA GLY A 472 4.88 -5.85 -28.40
C GLY A 472 4.09 -4.91 -27.47
N ASP A 473 4.65 -4.46 -26.35
CA ASP A 473 3.97 -3.63 -25.34
C ASP A 473 4.36 -2.14 -25.37
N ALA A 474 5.18 -1.73 -26.34
CA ALA A 474 5.41 -0.32 -26.59
C ALA A 474 4.05 0.35 -26.89
N PRO A 475 3.68 1.45 -26.19
CA PRO A 475 2.42 2.12 -26.47
C PRO A 475 2.39 2.49 -27.94
N ALA A 476 1.30 2.12 -28.63
CA ALA A 476 1.08 2.48 -30.02
C ALA A 476 1.29 3.99 -30.16
N GLY A 477 2.44 4.39 -30.69
CA GLY A 477 2.76 5.79 -30.91
C GLY A 477 1.66 6.39 -31.78
N ASP A 478 1.02 7.44 -31.27
CA ASP A 478 0.14 8.28 -32.06
C ASP A 478 0.99 8.93 -33.16
N SER A 479 1.08 8.26 -34.30
CA SER A 479 1.64 8.84 -35.52
C SER A 479 0.60 9.79 -36.09
N THR A 480 0.44 10.95 -35.47
CA THR A 480 -0.10 12.12 -36.18
C THR A 480 0.98 12.64 -37.11
N ASP A 481 1.17 11.94 -38.24
CA ASP A 481 1.73 12.53 -39.45
C ASP A 481 0.75 13.61 -39.93
N ALA A 482 0.84 14.78 -39.32
CA ALA A 482 0.27 16.00 -39.86
C ALA A 482 1.08 16.37 -41.11
N LYS A 483 0.69 15.79 -42.24
CA LYS A 483 1.01 16.33 -43.56
C LYS A 483 0.48 17.76 -43.63
N VAL A 484 1.38 18.72 -43.49
CA VAL A 484 1.11 20.11 -43.83
C VAL A 484 1.10 20.19 -45.35
N ASP A 485 -0.09 20.11 -45.94
CA ASP A 485 -0.35 20.48 -47.33
C ASP A 485 -0.20 22.01 -47.45
N ALA A 486 0.99 22.47 -47.81
CA ALA A 486 1.20 23.84 -48.25
C ALA A 486 0.88 23.94 -49.75
N ASN A 487 -0.38 24.21 -50.06
CA ASN A 487 -0.81 24.65 -51.38
C ASN A 487 -1.14 26.15 -51.27
N VAL A 488 -0.18 27.01 -51.60
CA VAL A 488 -0.43 28.44 -51.84
C VAL A 488 0.27 28.84 -53.14
N ASP A 489 -0.56 28.86 -54.17
CA ASP A 489 -0.68 29.80 -55.28
C ASP A 489 0.54 30.64 -55.71
N ALA A 490 0.82 30.54 -57.01
CA ALA A 490 1.82 31.31 -57.72
C ALA A 490 1.24 32.65 -58.20
N GLY A 491 2.00 33.74 -58.09
CA GLY A 491 1.63 35.01 -58.69
C GLY A 491 2.70 36.09 -58.58
N ASP A 492 3.54 36.17 -59.61
CA ASP A 492 4.25 37.33 -60.18
C ASP A 492 5.13 38.26 -59.32
N GLY A 493 6.37 38.47 -59.78
CA GLY A 493 7.13 39.70 -59.48
C GLY A 493 8.66 39.67 -59.60
N ALA A 494 9.17 39.55 -60.84
CA ALA A 494 10.41 40.09 -61.42
C ALA A 494 11.68 40.46 -60.60
N ASN A 495 12.83 40.12 -61.23
CA ASN A 495 14.20 40.69 -61.15
C ASN A 495 15.03 40.38 -59.89
N ALA A 496 16.34 40.20 -59.93
CA ALA A 496 17.38 39.95 -60.94
C ALA A 496 18.68 39.68 -60.13
N ASP A 497 19.69 39.10 -60.81
CA ASP A 497 21.11 39.08 -60.43
C ASP A 497 21.52 38.19 -59.22
N ASP A 498 22.65 37.51 -59.17
CA ASP A 498 23.64 36.96 -60.11
C ASP A 498 24.59 36.11 -59.23
N GLU A 499 25.40 35.24 -59.85
CA GLU A 499 26.59 34.56 -59.32
C GLU A 499 26.42 33.52 -58.18
N ALA A 500 26.63 32.21 -58.37
CA ALA A 500 27.73 31.43 -58.94
C ALA A 500 28.58 30.70 -57.86
N SER A 501 29.01 29.50 -58.26
CA SER A 501 30.02 28.60 -57.70
C SER A 501 29.54 27.70 -56.54
N ALA A 502 29.27 26.41 -56.79
CA ALA A 502 30.17 25.29 -57.13
C ALA A 502 30.46 24.45 -55.87
N SER A 503 29.86 23.26 -55.79
CA SER A 503 30.54 21.95 -55.93
C SER A 503 31.36 21.56 -54.69
N ALA A 504 31.30 20.35 -54.14
CA ALA A 504 31.09 19.06 -54.79
C ALA A 504 30.62 18.02 -53.77
N ALA A 505 29.91 17.04 -54.30
CA ALA A 505 29.49 15.81 -53.67
C ALA A 505 30.52 14.68 -53.90
N SER A 506 30.17 13.50 -53.36
CA SER A 506 30.77 12.17 -53.55
C SER A 506 32.06 11.95 -52.78
N ALA A 507 32.42 10.77 -52.28
CA ALA A 507 31.85 9.42 -52.17
C ALA A 507 33.00 8.63 -51.51
N ASP A 508 32.77 7.89 -50.43
CA ASP A 508 32.44 6.46 -50.41
C ASP A 508 33.59 5.51 -50.85
N GLU A 509 33.70 4.44 -50.05
CA GLU A 509 34.49 3.20 -50.19
C GLU A 509 36.02 3.17 -49.91
N ARG A 510 36.34 2.73 -48.67
CA ARG A 510 37.03 1.47 -48.25
C ARG A 510 38.35 1.00 -48.95
N PRO A 511 39.20 0.18 -48.29
CA PRO A 511 38.96 -0.71 -47.13
C PRO A 511 39.55 -0.26 -45.80
#